data_AF-A0A4R7ZEB2-F1
#
_entry.id   AF-A0A4R7ZEB2-F1
#
_cell.length_a   1.000
_cell.length_b   1.000
_cell.length_c   1.000
_cell.angle_alpha   90.00
_cell.angle_beta   90.00
_cell.angle_gamma   90.00
#
_symmetry.space_group_name_H-M   'P 1'
#
loop_
_entity.id
_entity.type
_entity.pdbx_description
1 polymer ?
#
loop_
_entity_poly.entity_id
_entity_poly.type
_entity_poly.pdbx_seq_one_letter_code
_entity_poly.pdbx_strand_id
1 'polypeptide(L)'
;MTGDSAGLGARLGRPEAEVTLRESPFLPAGAEPFAFGRDADIYAIDDEWVLRRYRNGYPVRDEGDFMRWVAKYDYPVPAVRDIDGPDMVIQRLNGPTLADAAIAGDFTAAELGQIHADLHRRLQAIPAPSGTPGLVVVHGDLHPLNVIATEDGPVVIDWRNAIEGTAEFDVAMTAIIFAQVALDPSFEDLSPLIREALGVYLANSIDPSPGLPDALADRGRNVTLSQEELALLPAQEALIRSHL
;
A
#
# COMPACT_ATOMS: atom_id res chain seq x y z
N MET A 1 -6.40 16.98 44.69
CA MET A 1 -6.92 15.92 45.58
C MET A 1 -8.26 15.49 44.99
N THR A 2 -8.25 14.41 44.20
CA THR A 2 -8.75 13.04 44.57
C THR A 2 -10.27 13.00 44.58
N GLY A 3 -11.00 12.10 43.94
CA GLY A 3 -10.78 10.87 43.17
C GLY A 3 -12.19 10.45 42.69
N ASP A 4 -12.36 9.97 41.47
CA ASP A 4 -12.38 8.56 41.08
C ASP A 4 -13.37 7.63 41.81
N SER A 5 -14.24 6.99 41.03
CA SER A 5 -14.77 5.61 41.13
C SER A 5 -16.00 5.49 40.19
N ALA A 6 -15.85 4.78 39.06
CA ALA A 6 -16.19 3.36 38.84
C ALA A 6 -17.72 3.08 38.91
N GLY A 7 -18.37 2.36 38.00
CA GLY A 7 -17.99 1.47 36.90
C GLY A 7 -19.20 0.57 36.55
N LEU A 8 -18.99 -0.39 35.63
CA LEU A 8 -19.84 -1.49 35.14
C LEU A 8 -20.87 -1.18 34.04
N GLY A 9 -20.93 -1.89 32.90
CA GLY A 9 -20.23 -3.10 32.42
C GLY A 9 -20.17 -3.12 30.86
N ALA A 10 -19.17 -3.68 30.18
CA ALA A 10 -18.78 -5.10 30.08
C ALA A 10 -20.00 -5.98 29.68
N ARG A 11 -20.06 -6.76 28.60
CA ARG A 11 -19.12 -7.39 27.62
C ARG A 11 -19.95 -7.64 26.32
N LEU A 12 -19.42 -7.83 25.11
CA LEU A 12 -18.74 -9.04 24.63
C LEU A 12 -18.20 -8.78 23.20
N GLY A 13 -16.88 -8.67 23.06
CA GLY A 13 -16.15 -9.06 21.86
C GLY A 13 -15.10 -10.07 22.30
N ARG A 14 -14.96 -11.21 21.61
CA ARG A 14 -13.98 -12.25 21.97
C ARG A 14 -12.57 -11.65 22.03
N PRO A 15 -11.68 -12.13 22.92
CA PRO A 15 -10.26 -11.88 22.73
C PRO A 15 -9.88 -12.56 21.40
N GLU A 16 -9.40 -11.78 20.43
CA GLU A 16 -8.56 -12.35 19.38
C GLU A 16 -7.45 -13.10 20.11
N ALA A 17 -7.27 -14.38 19.80
CA ALA A 17 -6.22 -15.16 20.42
C ALA A 17 -4.91 -14.41 20.18
N GLU A 18 -4.23 -14.01 21.25
CA GLU A 18 -2.89 -13.46 21.18
C GLU A 18 -2.04 -14.52 20.48
N VAL A 19 -1.77 -14.32 19.19
CA VAL A 19 -0.95 -15.22 18.41
C VAL A 19 0.43 -15.15 19.06
N THR A 20 0.80 -16.18 19.82
CA THR A 20 2.14 -16.26 20.39
C THR A 20 3.09 -16.50 19.23
N LEU A 21 3.64 -15.41 18.70
CA LEU A 21 4.62 -15.47 17.63
C LEU A 21 5.89 -16.13 18.18
N ARG A 22 6.42 -17.08 17.40
CA ARG A 22 7.74 -17.67 17.66
C ARG A 22 8.79 -16.56 17.73
N GLU A 23 9.84 -16.71 18.53
CA GLU A 23 10.99 -15.81 18.45
C GLU A 23 11.55 -15.71 17.02
N SER A 24 11.87 -14.49 16.60
CA SER A 24 12.47 -14.25 15.28
C SER A 24 13.89 -14.80 15.27
N PRO A 25 14.30 -15.58 14.24
CA PRO A 25 15.70 -15.98 14.12
C PRO A 25 16.62 -14.81 13.71
N PHE A 26 16.06 -13.68 13.29
CA PHE A 26 16.79 -12.53 12.78
C PHE A 26 16.99 -11.41 13.81
N LEU A 27 16.30 -11.48 14.94
CA LEU A 27 16.36 -10.48 16.01
C LEU A 27 17.02 -11.04 17.26
N PRO A 28 17.76 -10.23 18.03
CA PRO A 28 18.18 -10.61 19.37
C PRO A 28 16.96 -10.78 20.29
N ALA A 29 17.10 -11.61 21.32
CA ALA A 29 16.09 -11.76 22.34
C ALA A 29 15.76 -10.41 23.00
N GLY A 30 14.48 -10.05 23.05
CA GLY A 30 14.01 -8.78 23.61
C GLY A 30 14.21 -7.55 22.71
N ALA A 31 14.39 -7.72 21.39
CA ALA A 31 14.35 -6.60 20.46
C ALA A 31 12.97 -5.91 20.48
N GLU A 32 12.98 -4.57 20.51
CA GLU A 32 11.78 -3.75 20.48
C GLU A 32 11.62 -3.09 19.10
N PRO A 33 10.39 -2.97 18.57
CA PRO A 33 10.14 -2.28 17.32
C PRO A 33 10.32 -0.77 17.48
N PHE A 34 10.83 -0.11 16.43
CA PHE A 34 10.98 1.34 16.42
C PHE A 34 9.88 2.05 15.62
N ALA A 35 9.12 1.31 14.82
CA ALA A 35 7.97 1.82 14.07
C ALA A 35 6.87 0.77 13.97
N PHE A 36 5.63 1.25 13.83
CA PHE A 36 4.42 0.43 13.82
C PHE A 36 3.61 0.75 12.57
N GLY A 37 3.38 -0.26 11.72
CA GLY A 37 2.37 -0.21 10.68
C GLY A 37 1.01 -0.68 11.19
N ARG A 38 0.01 -0.68 10.32
CA ARG A 38 -1.35 -1.16 10.65
C ARG A 38 -1.33 -2.61 11.14
N ASP A 39 -0.63 -3.50 10.42
CA ASP A 39 -0.62 -4.94 10.68
C ASP A 39 0.76 -5.52 11.05
N ALA A 40 1.82 -4.71 10.92
CA ALA A 40 3.20 -5.15 11.07
C ALA A 40 4.02 -4.21 11.94
N ASP A 41 5.00 -4.77 12.62
CA ASP A 41 5.99 -4.07 13.44
C ASP A 41 7.34 -4.02 12.70
N ILE A 42 8.06 -2.92 12.82
CA ILE A 42 9.35 -2.71 12.17
C ILE A 42 10.46 -2.65 13.21
N TYR A 43 11.47 -3.49 13.02
CA TYR A 43 12.64 -3.61 13.90
C TYR A 43 13.90 -3.21 13.13
N ALA A 44 14.80 -2.48 13.79
CA ALA A 44 16.10 -2.18 13.21
C ALA A 44 17.01 -3.41 13.32
N ILE A 45 17.67 -3.77 12.22
CA ILE A 45 18.77 -4.74 12.25
C ILE A 45 20.10 -3.98 12.28
N ASP A 46 20.27 -3.06 11.33
CA ASP A 46 21.43 -2.21 11.17
C ASP A 46 21.05 -0.93 10.38
N ASP A 47 22.06 -0.21 9.86
CA ASP A 47 21.86 1.02 9.09
C ASP A 47 21.29 0.77 7.68
N GLU A 48 21.40 -0.46 7.15
CA GLU A 48 20.98 -0.84 5.80
C GLU A 48 19.72 -1.71 5.78
N TRP A 49 19.39 -2.39 6.87
CA TRP A 49 18.35 -3.41 6.92
C TRP A 49 17.40 -3.24 8.10
N VAL A 50 16.11 -3.47 7.82
CA VAL A 50 15.06 -3.58 8.83
C VAL A 50 14.34 -4.91 8.70
N LEU A 51 13.72 -5.35 9.77
CA LEU A 51 12.81 -6.48 9.77
C LEU A 51 11.38 -5.97 9.85
N ARG A 52 10.54 -6.36 8.90
CA ARG A 52 9.08 -6.22 8.94
C ARG A 52 8.48 -7.52 9.46
N ARG A 53 7.69 -7.44 10.53
CA ARG A 53 7.04 -8.58 11.18
C ARG A 53 5.53 -8.43 11.21
N TYR A 54 4.79 -9.35 10.60
CA TYR A 54 3.32 -9.33 10.69
C TYR A 54 2.81 -9.90 12.02
N ARG A 55 1.94 -9.15 12.70
CA ARG A 55 1.40 -9.53 14.01
C ARG A 55 0.48 -10.74 13.97
N ASN A 56 -0.18 -10.94 12.82
CA ASN A 56 -1.10 -12.06 12.61
C ASN A 56 -0.39 -13.40 12.40
N GLY A 57 0.94 -13.41 12.26
CA GLY A 57 1.74 -14.62 12.08
C GLY A 57 1.65 -15.28 10.71
N TYR A 58 0.95 -14.67 9.74
CA TYR A 58 0.86 -15.22 8.39
C TYR A 58 2.22 -15.17 7.69
N PRO A 59 2.61 -16.24 6.96
CA PRO A 59 3.85 -16.24 6.19
C PRO A 59 3.85 -15.19 5.08
N VAL A 60 5.00 -14.54 4.87
CA VAL A 60 5.18 -13.44 3.89
C VAL A 60 5.98 -13.84 2.66
N ARG A 61 6.10 -15.15 2.41
CA ARG A 61 6.91 -15.66 1.29
C ARG A 61 6.41 -15.15 -0.06
N ASP A 62 5.10 -15.18 -0.30
CA ASP A 62 4.51 -14.79 -1.57
C ASP A 62 4.76 -13.30 -1.86
N GLU A 63 4.60 -12.43 -0.86
CA GLU A 63 4.95 -10.99 -0.93
C GLU A 63 6.42 -10.81 -1.32
N GLY A 64 7.34 -11.46 -0.60
CA GLY A 64 8.76 -11.35 -0.86
C GLY A 64 9.19 -11.95 -2.21
N ASP A 65 8.48 -12.95 -2.72
CA ASP A 65 8.74 -13.54 -4.03
C ASP A 65 8.30 -12.59 -5.17
N PHE A 66 7.18 -11.86 -5.03
CA PHE A 66 6.82 -10.77 -5.94
C PHE A 66 7.84 -9.64 -5.92
N MET A 67 8.27 -9.20 -4.73
CA MET A 67 9.30 -8.16 -4.59
C MET A 67 10.61 -8.57 -5.28
N ARG A 68 11.09 -9.80 -5.05
CA ARG A 68 12.26 -10.34 -5.74
C ARG A 68 12.05 -10.49 -7.23
N TRP A 69 10.82 -10.76 -7.68
CA TRP A 69 10.51 -10.88 -9.09
C TRP A 69 10.63 -9.53 -9.80
N VAL A 70 9.95 -8.49 -9.29
CA VAL A 70 9.99 -7.15 -9.91
C VAL A 70 11.38 -6.51 -9.83
N ALA A 71 12.16 -6.81 -8.79
CA ALA A 71 13.55 -6.38 -8.67
C ALA A 71 14.44 -6.88 -9.82
N LYS A 72 14.17 -8.05 -10.41
CA LYS A 72 14.93 -8.57 -11.57
C LYS A 72 14.75 -7.71 -12.83
N TYR A 73 13.72 -6.87 -12.85
CA TYR A 73 13.40 -5.97 -13.95
C TYR A 73 13.66 -4.51 -13.59
N ASP A 74 14.52 -4.27 -12.60
CA ASP A 74 14.89 -2.92 -12.13
C ASP A 74 13.68 -2.08 -11.68
N TYR A 75 12.61 -2.72 -11.22
CA TYR A 75 11.49 -2.02 -10.59
C TYR A 75 11.93 -1.46 -9.22
N PRO A 76 11.50 -0.24 -8.83
CA PRO A 76 11.97 0.35 -7.60
C PRO A 76 11.22 -0.26 -6.41
N VAL A 77 11.82 -1.27 -5.81
CA VAL A 77 11.34 -2.02 -4.65
C VAL A 77 12.51 -2.18 -3.66
N PRO A 78 12.29 -2.16 -2.33
CA PRO A 78 13.38 -2.45 -1.41
C PRO A 78 13.87 -3.89 -1.62
N ALA A 79 15.20 -4.08 -1.55
CA ALA A 79 15.76 -5.42 -1.64
C ALA A 79 15.24 -6.32 -0.51
N VAL A 80 14.96 -7.59 -0.81
CA VAL A 80 14.55 -8.60 0.18
C VAL A 80 15.71 -9.55 0.45
N ARG A 81 16.26 -9.50 1.67
CA ARG A 81 17.39 -10.34 2.09
C ARG A 81 16.91 -11.73 2.48
N ASP A 82 16.12 -11.81 3.55
CA ASP A 82 15.72 -13.05 4.20
C ASP A 82 14.23 -13.06 4.54
N ILE A 83 13.64 -14.26 4.58
CA ILE A 83 12.24 -14.48 4.96
C ILE A 83 12.16 -15.72 5.85
N ASP A 84 11.51 -15.62 7.01
CA ASP A 84 11.13 -16.76 7.85
C ASP A 84 9.75 -16.53 8.48
N GLY A 85 8.79 -17.37 8.13
CA GLY A 85 7.41 -17.21 8.60
C GLY A 85 6.87 -15.79 8.35
N PRO A 86 6.43 -15.06 9.39
CA PRO A 86 5.90 -13.70 9.28
C PRO A 86 6.96 -12.59 9.21
N ASP A 87 8.24 -12.95 9.25
CA ASP A 87 9.35 -12.01 9.30
C ASP A 87 9.97 -11.87 7.90
N MET A 88 10.14 -10.63 7.47
CA MET A 88 10.83 -10.27 6.23
C MET A 88 11.92 -9.25 6.53
N VAL A 89 13.17 -9.60 6.18
CA VAL A 89 14.30 -8.68 6.25
C VAL A 89 14.41 -7.94 4.92
N ILE A 90 14.21 -6.63 4.97
CA ILE A 90 14.15 -5.76 3.79
C ILE A 90 15.09 -4.57 3.93
N GLN A 91 15.50 -4.04 2.79
CA GLN A 91 16.32 -2.83 2.72
C GLN A 91 15.62 -1.69 3.46
N ARG A 92 16.39 -1.02 4.32
CA ARG A 92 15.98 0.20 4.98
C ARG A 92 15.98 1.34 3.97
N LEU A 93 14.85 2.05 3.89
CA LEU A 93 14.71 3.24 3.04
C LEU A 93 14.78 4.50 3.90
N ASN A 94 15.36 5.55 3.34
CA ASN A 94 15.45 6.86 3.96
C ASN A 94 14.66 7.86 3.13
N GLY A 95 13.70 8.54 3.76
CA GLY A 95 12.83 9.52 3.11
C GLY A 95 11.40 9.47 3.67
N PRO A 96 10.61 10.54 3.47
CA PRO A 96 9.18 10.53 3.78
C PRO A 96 8.41 9.66 2.77
N THR A 97 7.15 9.34 3.09
CA THR A 97 6.24 8.85 2.05
C THR A 97 5.97 9.97 1.02
N LEU A 98 5.58 9.63 -0.21
CA LEU A 98 5.15 10.63 -1.19
C LEU A 98 3.93 11.41 -0.69
N ALA A 99 3.06 10.79 0.12
CA ALA A 99 1.95 11.49 0.76
C ALA A 99 2.44 12.58 1.71
N ASP A 100 3.36 12.24 2.62
CA ASP A 100 3.90 13.19 3.60
C ASP A 100 4.66 14.32 2.91
N ALA A 101 5.44 14.01 1.88
CA ALA A 101 6.14 15.02 1.08
C ALA A 101 5.18 15.93 0.30
N ALA A 102 4.11 15.38 -0.28
CA ALA A 102 3.08 16.18 -0.94
C ALA A 102 2.35 17.11 0.06
N ILE A 103 2.05 16.62 1.27
CA ILE A 103 1.45 17.42 2.36
C ILE A 103 2.41 18.54 2.80
N ALA A 104 3.70 18.28 2.82
CA ALA A 104 4.74 19.28 3.10
C ALA A 104 4.91 20.32 1.97
N GLY A 105 4.31 20.08 0.79
CA GLY A 105 4.41 20.94 -0.38
C GLY A 105 5.64 20.68 -1.24
N ASP A 106 6.33 19.55 -1.05
CA ASP A 106 7.52 19.18 -1.80
C ASP A 106 7.20 18.65 -3.21
N PHE A 107 5.94 18.26 -3.44
CA PHE A 107 5.45 17.78 -4.73
C PHE A 107 4.15 18.50 -5.13
N THR A 108 4.06 18.85 -6.40
CA THR A 108 2.82 19.30 -7.03
C THR A 108 1.89 18.12 -7.33
N ALA A 109 0.60 18.40 -7.52
CA ALA A 109 -0.37 17.41 -7.96
C ALA A 109 0.04 16.74 -9.29
N ALA A 110 0.58 17.51 -10.23
CA ALA A 110 1.06 17.01 -11.51
C ALA A 110 2.24 16.03 -11.35
N GLU A 111 3.22 16.35 -10.50
CA GLU A 111 4.33 15.45 -10.21
C GLU A 111 3.83 14.16 -9.55
N LEU A 112 2.91 14.27 -8.58
CA LEU A 112 2.35 13.11 -7.90
C LEU A 112 1.65 12.15 -8.88
N GLY A 113 0.79 12.69 -9.76
CA GLY A 113 0.10 11.92 -10.79
C GLY A 113 1.07 11.29 -11.80
N GLN A 114 2.08 12.05 -12.24
CA GLN A 114 3.09 11.57 -13.20
C GLN A 114 3.94 10.44 -12.59
N ILE A 115 4.38 10.57 -11.35
CA ILE A 115 5.16 9.54 -10.65
C ILE A 115 4.37 8.22 -10.60
N HIS A 116 3.08 8.26 -10.24
CA HIS A 116 2.26 7.05 -10.17
C HIS A 116 2.03 6.43 -11.55
N ALA A 117 1.82 7.25 -12.60
CA ALA A 117 1.70 6.77 -13.96
C ALA A 117 3.00 6.12 -14.46
N ASP A 118 4.15 6.69 -14.11
CA ASP A 118 5.46 6.15 -14.46
C ASP A 118 5.76 4.83 -13.75
N LEU A 119 5.41 4.72 -12.47
CA LEU A 119 5.50 3.48 -11.70
C LEU A 119 4.64 2.38 -12.34
N HIS A 120 3.36 2.67 -12.63
CA HIS A 120 2.47 1.71 -13.30
C HIS A 120 2.97 1.29 -14.68
N ARG A 121 3.48 2.24 -15.49
CA ARG A 121 4.03 1.93 -16.82
C ARG A 121 5.23 0.99 -16.74
N ARG A 122 6.06 1.11 -15.70
CA ARG A 122 7.18 0.18 -15.45
C ARG A 122 6.66 -1.17 -14.96
N LEU A 123 5.68 -1.18 -14.07
CA LEU A 123 5.14 -2.40 -13.47
C LEU A 123 4.43 -3.28 -14.51
N GLN A 124 3.59 -2.68 -15.36
CA GLN A 124 2.88 -3.39 -16.43
C GLN A 124 3.81 -3.99 -17.50
N ALA A 125 5.07 -3.54 -17.58
CA ALA A 125 6.05 -4.12 -18.49
C ALA A 125 6.66 -5.43 -17.94
N ILE A 126 6.38 -5.77 -16.68
CA ILE A 126 6.91 -6.94 -16.00
C ILE A 126 5.93 -8.10 -16.17
N PRO A 127 6.34 -9.20 -16.81
CA PRO A 127 5.47 -10.36 -17.00
C PRO A 127 5.14 -11.01 -15.66
N ALA A 128 3.95 -11.60 -15.56
CA ALA A 128 3.58 -12.43 -14.42
C ALA A 128 4.60 -13.56 -14.18
N PRO A 129 4.96 -13.88 -12.91
CA PRO A 129 5.83 -15.00 -12.57
C PRO A 129 5.40 -16.35 -13.16
N SER A 130 4.09 -16.61 -13.26
CA SER A 130 3.55 -17.82 -13.90
C SER A 130 3.83 -17.91 -15.40
N GLY A 131 4.17 -16.80 -16.06
CA GLY A 131 4.29 -16.71 -17.50
C GLY A 131 2.95 -16.75 -18.25
N THR A 132 1.82 -16.61 -17.53
CA THR A 132 0.49 -16.60 -18.15
C THR A 132 0.35 -15.43 -19.12
N PRO A 133 0.08 -15.66 -20.42
CA PRO A 133 -0.05 -14.59 -21.40
C PRO A 133 -1.15 -13.60 -21.02
N GLY A 134 -0.82 -12.31 -21.08
CA GLY A 134 -1.76 -11.23 -20.75
C GLY A 134 -1.83 -10.87 -19.26
N LEU A 135 -1.16 -11.60 -18.38
CA LEU A 135 -1.02 -11.22 -16.97
C LEU A 135 0.32 -10.53 -16.71
N VAL A 136 0.26 -9.54 -15.83
CA VAL A 136 1.41 -8.77 -15.30
C VAL A 136 1.42 -8.87 -13.78
N VAL A 137 2.49 -8.38 -13.17
CA VAL A 137 2.47 -8.13 -11.72
C VAL A 137 1.53 -6.95 -11.43
N VAL A 138 0.62 -7.16 -10.49
CA VAL A 138 -0.29 -6.16 -9.94
C VAL A 138 0.16 -5.84 -8.53
N HIS A 139 0.26 -4.57 -8.15
CA HIS A 139 0.51 -4.16 -6.77
C HIS A 139 -0.76 -4.24 -5.92
N GLY A 140 -1.90 -3.80 -6.47
CA GLY A 140 -3.21 -3.89 -5.83
C GLY A 140 -3.49 -2.84 -4.75
N ASP A 141 -2.54 -1.95 -4.46
CA ASP A 141 -2.67 -0.89 -3.45
C ASP A 141 -1.61 0.21 -3.63
N LEU A 142 -1.27 0.53 -4.89
CA LEU A 142 -0.25 1.54 -5.16
C LEU A 142 -0.86 2.94 -5.00
N HIS A 143 -0.43 3.65 -3.96
CA HIS A 143 -0.87 5.01 -3.61
C HIS A 143 0.24 5.77 -2.88
N PRO A 144 0.12 7.09 -2.65
CA PRO A 144 1.24 7.92 -2.18
C PRO A 144 1.86 7.51 -0.83
N LEU A 145 1.09 6.91 0.08
CA LEU A 145 1.61 6.36 1.34
C LEU A 145 2.46 5.07 1.15
N ASN A 146 2.26 4.34 0.04
CA ASN A 146 3.00 3.12 -0.29
C ASN A 146 4.19 3.39 -1.23
N VAL A 147 4.64 4.65 -1.29
CA VAL A 147 5.84 5.05 -2.04
C VAL A 147 6.70 5.93 -1.13
N ILE A 148 7.97 5.56 -0.96
CA ILE A 148 8.96 6.35 -0.23
C ILE A 148 9.71 7.24 -1.22
N ALA A 149 9.75 8.54 -0.93
CA ALA A 149 10.55 9.51 -1.67
C ALA A 149 12.00 9.45 -1.17
N THR A 150 12.83 8.63 -1.80
CA THR A 150 14.26 8.53 -1.47
C THR A 150 15.10 9.51 -2.30
N GLU A 151 16.34 9.73 -1.91
CA GLU A 151 17.30 10.56 -2.68
C GLU A 151 17.49 10.03 -4.12
N ASP A 152 17.44 8.71 -4.32
CA ASP A 152 17.61 8.05 -5.61
C ASP A 152 16.28 7.91 -6.39
N GLY A 153 15.18 8.44 -5.86
CA GLY A 153 13.86 8.43 -6.47
C GLY A 153 12.80 7.63 -5.70
N PRO A 154 11.59 7.47 -6.28
CA PRO A 154 10.47 6.81 -5.61
C PRO A 154 10.70 5.30 -5.50
N VAL A 155 10.51 4.74 -4.31
CA VAL A 155 10.59 3.30 -4.03
C VAL A 155 9.26 2.80 -3.51
N VAL A 156 8.71 1.76 -4.14
CA VAL A 156 7.39 1.21 -3.83
C VAL A 156 7.50 0.15 -2.72
N ILE A 157 6.67 0.31 -1.70
CA ILE A 157 6.60 -0.55 -0.52
C ILE A 157 5.22 -1.18 -0.38
N ASP A 158 5.09 -2.09 0.58
CA ASP A 158 3.83 -2.77 0.92
C ASP A 158 3.22 -3.63 -0.21
N TRP A 159 3.94 -4.67 -0.59
CA TRP A 159 3.59 -5.60 -1.67
C TRP A 159 2.64 -6.73 -1.26
N ARG A 160 2.02 -6.61 -0.08
CA ARG A 160 1.16 -7.66 0.50
C ARG A 160 -0.06 -8.00 -0.34
N ASN A 161 -0.53 -7.06 -1.16
CA ASN A 161 -1.69 -7.22 -2.05
C ASN A 161 -1.26 -7.64 -3.45
N ALA A 162 0.04 -7.91 -3.65
CA ALA A 162 0.56 -8.23 -4.97
C ALA A 162 0.01 -9.57 -5.46
N ILE A 163 -0.45 -9.54 -6.71
CA ILE A 163 -1.01 -10.70 -7.41
C ILE A 163 -0.57 -10.69 -8.87
N GLU A 164 -0.91 -11.75 -9.59
CA GLU A 164 -0.91 -11.74 -11.05
C GLU A 164 -2.30 -11.30 -11.54
N GLY A 165 -2.34 -10.31 -12.42
CA GLY A 165 -3.60 -9.74 -12.90
C GLY A 165 -3.42 -8.91 -14.18
N THR A 166 -4.44 -8.15 -14.54
CA THR A 166 -4.38 -7.25 -15.70
C THR A 166 -3.84 -5.88 -15.29
N ALA A 167 -3.15 -5.20 -16.20
CA ALA A 167 -2.65 -3.85 -15.95
C ALA A 167 -3.80 -2.85 -15.73
N GLU A 168 -4.90 -3.02 -16.46
CA GLU A 168 -6.09 -2.19 -16.36
C GLU A 168 -6.73 -2.29 -14.97
N PHE A 169 -6.68 -3.47 -14.33
CA PHE A 169 -7.18 -3.65 -12.96
C PHE A 169 -6.34 -2.84 -11.96
N ASP A 170 -5.01 -2.91 -12.05
CA ASP A 170 -4.13 -2.23 -11.09
C ASP A 170 -4.22 -0.70 -11.24
N VAL A 171 -4.29 -0.21 -12.48
CA VAL A 171 -4.52 1.22 -12.76
C VAL A 171 -5.87 1.68 -12.22
N ALA A 172 -6.92 0.87 -12.42
CA ALA A 172 -8.24 1.17 -11.86
C ALA A 172 -8.23 1.18 -10.33
N MET A 173 -7.54 0.24 -9.68
CA MET A 173 -7.46 0.18 -8.22
C MET A 173 -6.77 1.42 -7.64
N THR A 174 -5.64 1.85 -8.20
CA THR A 174 -4.99 3.12 -7.82
C THR A 174 -5.92 4.32 -8.03
N ALA A 175 -6.63 4.39 -9.17
CA ALA A 175 -7.57 5.48 -9.45
C ALA A 175 -8.71 5.53 -8.41
N ILE A 176 -9.23 4.38 -7.98
CA ILE A 176 -10.25 4.26 -6.93
C ILE A 176 -9.71 4.79 -5.59
N ILE A 177 -8.46 4.47 -5.23
CA ILE A 177 -7.83 4.94 -3.99
C ILE A 177 -7.61 6.46 -4.00
N PHE A 178 -7.18 7.03 -5.13
CA PHE A 178 -7.10 8.49 -5.30
C PHE A 178 -8.49 9.13 -5.20
N ALA A 179 -9.49 8.55 -5.88
CA ALA A 179 -10.85 9.05 -5.85
C ALA A 179 -11.46 9.00 -4.43
N GLN A 180 -11.12 7.98 -3.62
CA GLN A 180 -11.51 7.89 -2.21
C GLN A 180 -11.05 9.13 -1.44
N VAL A 181 -9.76 9.45 -1.49
CA VAL A 181 -9.22 10.62 -0.77
C VAL A 181 -9.78 11.94 -1.32
N ALA A 182 -10.00 12.03 -2.64
CA ALA A 182 -10.59 13.20 -3.28
C ALA A 182 -12.07 13.47 -2.93
N LEU A 183 -12.78 12.48 -2.39
CA LEU A 183 -14.22 12.54 -2.11
C LEU A 183 -14.56 12.44 -0.62
N ASP A 184 -13.64 11.93 0.19
CA ASP A 184 -13.85 11.77 1.62
C ASP A 184 -13.73 13.11 2.35
N PRO A 185 -14.77 13.56 3.07
CA PRO A 185 -14.77 14.84 3.80
C PRO A 185 -13.64 14.95 4.83
N SER A 186 -13.11 13.84 5.33
CA SER A 186 -12.00 13.81 6.28
C SER A 186 -10.70 14.35 5.67
N PHE A 187 -10.61 14.40 4.34
CA PHE A 187 -9.46 14.88 3.56
C PHE A 187 -9.84 16.09 2.68
N GLU A 188 -10.80 16.92 3.10
CA GLU A 188 -11.26 18.09 2.33
C GLU A 188 -10.10 19.01 1.89
N ASP A 189 -9.13 19.26 2.77
CA ASP A 189 -7.96 20.10 2.48
C ASP A 189 -7.03 19.52 1.40
N LEU A 190 -6.99 18.19 1.27
CA LEU A 190 -6.18 17.50 0.24
C LEU A 190 -6.94 17.27 -1.05
N SER A 191 -8.27 17.41 -1.04
CA SER A 191 -9.14 17.06 -2.15
C SER A 191 -8.77 17.76 -3.47
N PRO A 192 -8.45 19.07 -3.52
CA PRO A 192 -8.04 19.72 -4.76
C PRO A 192 -6.75 19.11 -5.36
N LEU A 193 -5.74 18.89 -4.51
CA LEU A 193 -4.45 18.31 -4.91
C LEU A 193 -4.64 16.90 -5.47
N ILE A 194 -5.41 16.05 -4.76
CA ILE A 194 -5.61 14.66 -5.17
C ILE A 194 -6.50 14.55 -6.41
N ARG A 195 -7.49 15.44 -6.59
CA ARG A 195 -8.30 15.47 -7.83
C ARG A 195 -7.47 15.81 -9.06
N GLU A 196 -6.59 16.80 -8.94
CA GLU A 196 -5.69 17.15 -10.03
C GLU A 196 -4.69 16.00 -10.29
N ALA A 197 -4.11 15.42 -9.24
CA ALA A 197 -3.20 14.29 -9.37
C ALA A 197 -3.86 13.06 -10.01
N LEU A 198 -5.12 12.76 -9.67
CA LEU A 198 -5.93 11.71 -10.30
C LEU A 198 -6.11 11.96 -11.79
N GLY A 199 -6.46 13.20 -12.18
CA GLY A 199 -6.60 13.58 -13.58
C GLY A 199 -5.31 13.41 -14.36
N VAL A 200 -4.17 13.84 -13.81
CA VAL A 200 -2.85 13.67 -14.42
C VAL A 200 -2.45 12.20 -14.50
N TYR A 201 -2.70 11.43 -13.45
CA TYR A 201 -2.44 10.00 -13.40
C TYR A 201 -3.18 9.25 -14.51
N LEU A 202 -4.50 9.47 -14.65
CA LEU A 202 -5.32 8.83 -15.66
C LEU A 202 -4.93 9.26 -17.08
N ALA A 203 -4.63 10.54 -17.29
CA ALA A 203 -4.20 11.06 -18.60
C ALA A 203 -2.86 10.47 -19.08
N ASN A 204 -2.04 9.93 -18.17
CA ASN A 204 -0.71 9.38 -18.46
C ASN A 204 -0.61 7.85 -18.26
N SER A 205 -1.75 7.20 -18.00
CA SER A 205 -1.87 5.74 -17.82
C SER A 205 -2.61 5.10 -19.01
N ILE A 206 -2.64 3.77 -19.05
CA ILE A 206 -3.54 3.04 -19.95
C ILE A 206 -5.01 3.24 -19.53
N ASP A 207 -5.96 3.03 -20.44
CA ASP A 207 -7.39 3.13 -20.14
C ASP A 207 -7.79 2.07 -19.08
N PRO A 208 -8.20 2.47 -17.87
CA PRO A 208 -8.59 1.53 -16.81
C PRO A 208 -10.01 0.97 -17.00
N SER A 209 -10.79 1.47 -17.97
CA SER A 209 -12.20 1.08 -18.16
C SER A 209 -12.44 -0.43 -18.18
N PRO A 210 -11.60 -1.27 -18.81
CA PRO A 210 -11.79 -2.72 -18.79
C PRO A 210 -11.62 -3.35 -17.40
N GLY A 211 -10.72 -2.81 -16.56
CA GLY A 211 -10.43 -3.33 -15.22
C GLY A 211 -11.28 -2.72 -14.11
N LEU A 212 -11.93 -1.58 -14.37
CA LEU A 212 -12.69 -0.82 -13.37
C LEU A 212 -13.81 -1.61 -12.66
N PRO A 213 -14.64 -2.43 -13.35
CA PRO A 213 -15.69 -3.20 -12.68
C PRO A 213 -15.13 -4.19 -11.66
N ASP A 214 -14.05 -4.90 -12.00
CA ASP A 214 -13.42 -5.89 -11.13
C ASP A 214 -12.71 -5.21 -9.96
N ALA A 215 -12.04 -4.07 -10.20
CA ALA A 215 -11.39 -3.28 -9.16
C ALA A 215 -12.41 -2.71 -8.16
N LEU A 216 -13.55 -2.19 -8.61
CA LEU A 216 -14.64 -1.74 -7.74
C LEU A 216 -15.24 -2.89 -6.92
N ALA A 217 -15.47 -4.04 -7.56
CA ALA A 217 -15.98 -5.22 -6.88
C ALA A 217 -15.01 -5.71 -5.80
N ASP A 218 -13.71 -5.65 -6.07
CA ASP A 218 -12.68 -6.01 -5.10
C ASP A 218 -12.57 -5.01 -3.95
N ARG A 219 -12.52 -3.71 -4.27
CA ARG A 219 -12.54 -2.64 -3.27
C ARG A 219 -13.78 -2.73 -2.37
N GLY A 220 -14.93 -3.08 -2.93
CA GLY A 220 -16.18 -3.29 -2.20
C GLY A 220 -16.18 -4.46 -1.21
N ARG A 221 -15.23 -5.40 -1.32
CA ARG A 221 -15.04 -6.50 -0.38
C ARG A 221 -13.97 -6.20 0.68
N ASN A 222 -13.32 -5.05 0.61
CA ASN A 222 -12.25 -4.69 1.53
C ASN A 222 -12.81 -4.44 2.94
N VAL A 223 -12.56 -5.39 3.85
CA VAL A 223 -13.03 -5.35 5.23
C VAL A 223 -12.35 -4.29 6.09
N THR A 224 -11.29 -3.66 5.57
CA THR A 224 -10.58 -2.59 6.28
C THR A 224 -11.21 -1.21 6.09
N LEU A 225 -12.12 -1.08 5.12
CA LEU A 225 -12.89 0.14 4.86
C LEU A 225 -14.16 0.19 5.71
N SER A 226 -14.46 1.37 6.21
CA SER A 226 -15.71 1.71 6.87
C SER A 226 -16.89 1.69 5.89
N GLN A 227 -18.11 1.65 6.44
CA GLN A 227 -19.33 1.75 5.62
C GLN A 227 -19.45 3.09 4.89
N GLU A 228 -18.90 4.16 5.47
CA GLU A 228 -18.89 5.51 4.88
C GLU A 228 -17.93 5.56 3.68
N GLU A 229 -16.74 4.97 3.79
CA GLU A 229 -15.80 4.85 2.68
C GLU A 229 -16.39 3.99 1.55
N LEU A 230 -16.98 2.84 1.88
CA LEU A 230 -17.62 1.96 0.89
C LEU A 230 -18.80 2.64 0.17
N ALA A 231 -19.53 3.53 0.86
CA ALA A 231 -20.64 4.26 0.26
C ALA A 231 -20.19 5.26 -0.83
N LEU A 232 -18.90 5.61 -0.90
CA LEU A 232 -18.34 6.51 -1.91
C LEU A 232 -18.03 5.81 -3.24
N LEU A 233 -18.03 4.48 -3.32
CA LEU A 233 -17.67 3.73 -4.54
C LEU A 233 -18.41 4.21 -5.82
N PRO A 234 -19.74 4.47 -5.81
CA PRO A 234 -20.43 4.98 -7.00
C PRO A 234 -19.96 6.39 -7.40
N ALA A 235 -19.63 7.24 -6.43
CA ALA A 235 -19.11 8.59 -6.70
C ALA A 235 -17.67 8.55 -7.19
N GLN A 236 -16.87 7.61 -6.70
CA GLN A 236 -15.51 7.34 -7.17
C GLN A 236 -15.52 6.90 -8.63
N GLU A 237 -16.39 5.95 -8.98
CA GLU A 237 -16.57 5.52 -10.38
C GLU A 237 -16.95 6.72 -11.28
N ALA A 238 -17.92 7.53 -10.86
CA ALA A 238 -18.35 8.70 -11.63
C ALA A 238 -17.20 9.72 -11.84
N LEU A 239 -16.39 9.96 -10.81
CA LEU A 239 -15.22 10.85 -10.90
C LEU A 239 -14.18 10.29 -11.87
N ILE A 240 -13.82 9.01 -11.75
CA ILE A 240 -12.85 8.36 -12.65
C ILE A 240 -13.34 8.46 -14.09
N ARG A 241 -14.60 8.10 -14.37
CA ARG A 241 -15.19 8.17 -15.71
C ARG A 241 -15.26 9.58 -16.28
N SER A 242 -15.23 10.63 -15.46
CA SER A 242 -15.20 12.01 -15.96
C SER A 242 -13.85 12.42 -16.54
N HIS A 243 -12.80 11.62 -16.32
CA HIS A 243 -11.45 11.83 -16.86
C HIS A 243 -11.14 10.95 -18.09
N LEU A 244 -12.04 10.04 -18.48
CA LEU A 244 -11.88 9.10 -19.60
C LEU A 244 -12.68 9.58 -20.83
#